data_AF-A0A7X6P792-F1
#
_entry.id   AF-A0A7X6P792-F1
#
_cell.length_a   1.000
_cell.length_b   1.000
_cell.length_c   1.000
_cell.angle_alpha   90.00
_cell.angle_beta   90.00
_cell.angle_gamma   90.00
#
_symmetry.space_group_name_H-M   'P 1'
#
loop_
_entity.id
_entity.type
_entity.pdbx_description
1 polymer ?
#
loop_
_entity_poly.entity_id
_entity_poly.type
_entity_poly.pdbx_seq_one_letter_code
_entity_poly.pdbx_strand_id
1 'polypeptide(L)'
;CMELVNTYGGYSIGVYNSKSEDKAKVYRMMRDNRIRYFVPADYSEDSELDYLIKKIIKRTAENEVLESKYFECKQETNKAYLEDKEEVRYRKQRILSLEDSRNFISTHIAIEELRKCSDWTEEEKEKLFNIAVSNTQVFYILNDSDVKKFYKRLLENHQNLSENAQKVMVEIEKTN
;
A
#
# COMPACT_ATOMS: atom_id res chain seq x y z
N CYS A 1 18.23 -4.88 -27.85
CA CYS A 1 19.09 -5.84 -27.12
C CYS A 1 19.77 -5.27 -25.87
N MET A 2 20.36 -4.06 -25.86
CA MET A 2 20.95 -3.48 -24.63
C MET A 2 19.92 -2.74 -23.75
N GLU A 3 19.09 -1.90 -24.37
CA GLU A 3 17.99 -1.14 -23.75
C GLU A 3 17.09 -1.99 -22.83
N LEU A 4 16.77 -3.22 -23.26
CA LEU A 4 15.98 -4.19 -22.50
C LEU A 4 16.57 -4.51 -21.11
N VAL A 5 17.90 -4.57 -20.99
CA VAL A 5 18.61 -4.82 -19.72
C VAL A 5 18.40 -3.66 -18.76
N ASN A 6 18.42 -2.42 -19.25
CA ASN A 6 18.16 -1.24 -18.42
C ASN A 6 16.70 -1.21 -17.93
N THR A 7 15.74 -1.73 -18.69
CA THR A 7 14.33 -1.80 -18.30
C THR A 7 14.08 -2.85 -17.21
N TYR A 8 14.69 -4.04 -17.31
CA TYR A 8 14.55 -5.12 -16.32
C TYR A 8 15.58 -5.05 -15.19
N GLY A 9 15.84 -3.85 -14.66
CA GLY A 9 16.67 -3.62 -13.46
C GLY A 9 18.18 -3.79 -13.62
N GLY A 10 18.66 -4.28 -14.76
CA GLY A 10 20.08 -4.50 -15.04
C GLY A 10 20.87 -3.20 -15.29
N TYR A 11 22.19 -3.31 -15.13
CA TYR A 11 23.13 -2.20 -15.25
C TYR A 11 24.01 -2.33 -16.49
N SER A 12 23.93 -1.34 -17.39
CA SER A 12 24.77 -1.28 -18.60
C SER A 12 25.80 -0.15 -18.48
N ILE A 13 27.09 -0.50 -18.52
CA ILE A 13 28.23 0.42 -18.44
C ILE A 13 28.90 0.52 -19.83
N GLY A 14 29.14 1.74 -20.32
CA GLY A 14 29.95 1.97 -21.52
C GLY A 14 31.38 2.36 -21.17
N VAL A 15 32.38 1.59 -21.60
CA VAL A 15 33.79 1.95 -21.42
C VAL A 15 34.35 2.73 -22.62
N TYR A 16 35.23 3.69 -22.38
CA TYR A 16 35.94 4.48 -23.41
C TYR A 16 37.47 4.42 -23.22
N ASN A 17 38.24 4.64 -24.29
CA ASN A 17 39.70 4.54 -24.22
C ASN A 17 40.30 5.66 -23.34
N SER A 18 40.93 5.28 -22.23
CA SER A 18 41.58 6.23 -21.30
C SER A 18 42.76 6.99 -21.92
N LYS A 19 43.42 6.44 -22.95
CA LYS A 19 44.58 7.06 -23.59
C LYS A 19 44.24 8.07 -24.70
N SER A 20 43.02 8.04 -25.23
CA SER A 20 42.58 8.95 -26.31
C SER A 20 41.35 9.78 -25.94
N GLU A 21 40.75 9.54 -24.78
CA GLU A 21 39.55 10.20 -24.24
C GLU A 21 38.34 10.31 -25.19
N ASP A 22 38.28 9.50 -26.25
CA ASP A 22 37.16 9.53 -27.20
C ASP A 22 35.87 9.01 -26.55
N LYS A 23 35.09 9.97 -26.06
CA LYS A 23 33.79 9.76 -25.43
C LYS A 23 32.63 9.78 -26.43
N ALA A 24 32.85 10.06 -27.71
CA ALA A 24 31.77 10.23 -28.70
C ALA A 24 30.90 8.97 -28.84
N LYS A 25 31.51 7.78 -28.76
CA LYS A 25 30.80 6.50 -28.79
C LYS A 25 29.91 6.28 -27.56
N VAL A 26 30.41 6.57 -26.36
CA VAL A 26 29.63 6.42 -25.11
C VAL A 26 28.57 7.50 -24.97
N TYR A 27 28.83 8.74 -25.39
CA TYR A 27 27.82 9.81 -25.43
C TYR A 27 26.64 9.45 -26.35
N ARG A 28 26.90 8.86 -27.53
CA ARG A 28 25.82 8.35 -28.38
C ARG A 28 25.06 7.22 -27.69
N MET A 29 25.75 6.22 -27.13
CA MET A 29 25.09 5.12 -26.42
C MET A 29 24.29 5.58 -25.19
N MET A 30 24.70 6.64 -24.51
CA MET A 30 23.95 7.27 -23.41
C MET A 30 22.70 8.00 -23.92
N ARG A 31 22.82 8.78 -25.00
CA ARG A 31 21.69 9.45 -25.66
C ARG A 31 20.65 8.45 -26.20
N ASP A 32 21.12 7.31 -26.70
CA ASP A 32 20.30 6.20 -27.17
C ASP A 32 19.65 5.38 -25.99
N ASN A 33 19.82 5.79 -24.73
CA ASN A 33 19.41 5.07 -23.50
C ASN A 33 19.96 3.62 -23.38
N ARG A 34 21.01 3.28 -24.13
CA ARG A 34 21.60 1.93 -24.18
C ARG A 34 22.54 1.63 -23.02
N ILE A 35 23.03 2.65 -22.33
CA ILE A 35 23.85 2.56 -21.11
C ILE A 35 23.30 3.48 -20.03
N ARG A 36 23.59 3.18 -18.76
CA ARG A 36 23.26 4.02 -17.60
C ARG A 36 24.47 4.80 -17.06
N TYR A 37 25.67 4.28 -17.29
CA TYR A 37 26.94 4.85 -16.83
C TYR A 37 28.01 4.73 -17.92
N PHE A 38 29.03 5.58 -17.87
CA PHE A 38 30.25 5.41 -18.64
C PHE A 38 31.48 5.84 -17.83
N VAL A 39 32.60 5.15 -18.03
CA VAL A 39 33.86 5.26 -17.27
C VAL A 39 35.04 4.93 -18.21
N PRO A 40 36.28 5.34 -17.91
CA PRO A 40 37.44 4.91 -18.68
C PRO A 40 37.58 3.38 -18.67
N ALA A 41 38.18 2.83 -19.72
CA ALA A 41 38.53 1.41 -19.87
C ALA A 41 39.78 1.05 -19.04
N ASP A 42 39.79 1.47 -17.77
CA ASP A 42 40.77 1.05 -16.77
C ASP A 42 40.15 -0.09 -15.94
N TYR A 43 40.90 -1.16 -15.76
CA TYR A 43 40.48 -2.37 -15.06
C TYR A 43 41.40 -2.68 -13.85
N SER A 44 42.20 -1.70 -13.43
CA SER A 44 42.97 -1.77 -12.19
C SER A 44 42.07 -1.69 -10.95
N GLU A 45 42.57 -2.19 -9.82
CA GLU A 45 41.91 -2.04 -8.53
C GLU A 45 41.89 -0.56 -8.09
N ASP A 46 40.83 -0.15 -7.40
CA ASP A 46 40.51 1.22 -6.99
C ASP A 46 40.31 2.23 -8.15
N SER A 47 40.22 1.73 -9.39
CA SER A 47 39.80 2.52 -10.56
C SER A 47 38.32 2.94 -10.49
N GLU A 48 37.94 3.93 -11.31
CA GLU A 48 36.54 4.40 -11.41
C GLU A 48 35.57 3.27 -11.82
N LEU A 49 36.02 2.35 -12.68
CA LEU A 49 35.23 1.19 -13.11
C LEU A 49 35.08 0.15 -11.99
N ASP A 50 36.16 -0.17 -11.27
CA ASP A 50 36.12 -1.09 -10.14
C ASP A 50 35.21 -0.56 -9.02
N TYR A 51 35.36 0.70 -8.63
CA TYR A 51 34.49 1.34 -7.62
C TYR A 51 33.01 1.39 -8.05
N LEU A 52 32.74 1.62 -9.34
CA LEU A 52 31.38 1.57 -9.90
C LEU A 52 30.80 0.14 -9.85
N ILE A 53 31.59 -0.89 -10.20
CA ILE A 53 31.17 -2.30 -10.13
C ILE A 53 30.92 -2.71 -8.68
N LYS A 54 31.85 -2.43 -7.75
CA LYS A 54 31.71 -2.68 -6.30
C LYS A 54 30.42 -2.05 -5.74
N LYS A 55 30.07 -0.82 -6.18
CA LYS A 55 28.79 -0.15 -5.84
C LYS A 55 27.56 -0.84 -6.43
N ILE A 56 27.62 -1.24 -7.70
CA ILE A 56 26.51 -1.94 -8.38
C ILE A 56 26.23 -3.28 -7.69
N ILE A 57 27.26 -4.07 -7.40
CA ILE A 57 27.13 -5.36 -6.69
C ILE A 57 26.46 -5.16 -5.32
N LYS A 58 26.95 -4.19 -4.52
CA LYS A 58 26.35 -3.88 -3.22
C LYS A 58 24.86 -3.51 -3.35
N ARG A 59 24.50 -2.64 -4.30
CA ARG A 59 23.12 -2.24 -4.53
C ARG A 59 22.23 -3.41 -5.00
N THR A 60 22.76 -4.32 -5.83
CA THR A 60 22.03 -5.53 -6.23
C THR A 60 21.75 -6.42 -5.02
N ALA A 61 22.73 -6.67 -4.15
CA ALA A 61 22.52 -7.46 -2.94
C ALA A 61 21.52 -6.80 -1.97
N GLU A 62 21.57 -5.47 -1.80
CA GLU A 62 20.59 -4.72 -1.00
C GLU A 62 19.18 -4.80 -1.63
N ASN A 63 19.07 -4.72 -2.96
CA ASN A 63 17.79 -4.93 -3.68
C ASN A 63 17.26 -6.36 -3.50
N GLU A 64 18.09 -7.41 -3.61
CA GLU A 64 17.67 -8.81 -3.50
C GLU A 64 17.08 -9.14 -2.11
N VAL A 65 17.62 -8.52 -1.05
CA VAL A 65 17.04 -8.61 0.32
C VAL A 65 15.67 -7.94 0.39
N LEU A 66 15.50 -6.77 -0.24
CA LEU A 66 14.22 -6.05 -0.28
C LEU A 66 13.17 -6.79 -1.14
N GLU A 67 13.56 -7.34 -2.29
CA GLU A 67 12.69 -8.16 -3.13
C GLU A 67 12.28 -9.45 -2.41
N SER A 68 13.21 -10.12 -1.73
CA SER A 68 12.91 -11.29 -0.89
C SER A 68 11.86 -10.95 0.18
N LYS A 69 12.02 -9.82 0.89
CA LYS A 69 11.04 -9.39 1.89
C LYS A 69 9.69 -8.99 1.29
N TYR A 70 9.67 -8.39 0.10
CA TYR A 70 8.44 -8.15 -0.65
C TYR A 70 7.73 -9.46 -1.01
N PHE A 71 8.46 -10.49 -1.46
CA PHE A 71 7.89 -11.79 -1.78
C PHE A 71 7.38 -12.55 -0.53
N GLU A 72 8.05 -12.44 0.62
CA GLU A 72 7.51 -12.94 1.91
C GLU A 72 6.16 -12.31 2.23
N CYS A 73 6.10 -10.96 2.33
CA CYS A 73 4.88 -10.26 2.71
C CYS A 73 3.75 -10.46 1.69
N LYS A 74 4.08 -10.61 0.40
CA LYS A 74 3.12 -10.96 -0.65
C LYS A 74 2.57 -12.39 -0.49
N GLN A 75 3.40 -13.36 -0.11
CA GLN A 75 2.95 -14.72 0.18
C GLN A 75 2.11 -14.80 1.44
N GLU A 76 2.49 -14.09 2.50
CA GLU A 76 1.72 -13.94 3.74
C GLU A 76 0.35 -13.33 3.48
N THR A 77 0.31 -12.20 2.76
CA THR A 77 -0.93 -11.56 2.30
C THR A 77 -1.78 -12.51 1.46
N ASN A 78 -1.18 -13.27 0.54
CA ASN A 78 -1.89 -14.27 -0.29
C ASN A 78 -2.36 -15.51 0.49
N LYS A 79 -1.85 -15.78 1.70
CA LYS A 79 -2.34 -16.86 2.57
C LYS A 79 -3.58 -16.41 3.34
N ALA A 80 -3.52 -15.25 4.02
CA ALA A 80 -4.71 -14.62 4.61
C ALA A 80 -5.80 -14.40 3.53
N TYR A 81 -5.35 -13.79 2.42
CA TYR A 81 -5.67 -14.08 1.01
C TYR A 81 -6.69 -15.20 0.72
N LEU A 82 -6.30 -16.45 0.99
CA LEU A 82 -7.04 -17.66 0.64
C LEU A 82 -7.82 -18.26 1.83
N GLU A 83 -7.34 -18.06 3.05
CA GLU A 83 -7.90 -18.65 4.28
C GLU A 83 -9.26 -18.07 4.68
N ASP A 84 -9.49 -16.76 4.45
CA ASP A 84 -10.81 -16.15 4.64
C ASP A 84 -11.84 -16.70 3.63
N LYS A 85 -13.09 -16.94 4.07
CA LYS A 85 -14.23 -17.10 3.13
C LYS A 85 -14.50 -15.80 2.38
N GLU A 86 -15.02 -15.88 1.16
CA GLU A 86 -15.32 -14.72 0.31
C GLU A 86 -16.21 -13.67 1.01
N GLU A 87 -17.24 -14.11 1.73
CA GLU A 87 -18.13 -13.27 2.56
C GLU A 87 -17.39 -12.52 3.68
N VAL A 88 -16.37 -13.15 4.27
CA VAL A 88 -15.52 -12.54 5.31
C VAL A 88 -14.60 -11.49 4.70
N ARG A 89 -14.00 -11.77 3.53
CA ARG A 89 -13.19 -10.79 2.77
C ARG A 89 -14.02 -9.59 2.35
N TYR A 90 -15.24 -9.81 1.85
CA TYR A 90 -16.15 -8.74 1.44
C TYR A 90 -16.47 -7.81 2.61
N ARG A 91 -16.86 -8.36 3.76
CA ARG A 91 -17.13 -7.59 4.99
C ARG A 91 -15.89 -6.82 5.48
N LYS A 92 -14.72 -7.48 5.57
CA LYS A 92 -13.44 -6.82 5.90
C LYS A 92 -13.12 -5.65 4.96
N GLN A 93 -13.27 -5.84 3.65
CA GLN A 93 -13.03 -4.80 2.66
C GLN A 93 -13.99 -3.60 2.81
N ARG A 94 -15.26 -3.84 3.16
CA ARG A 94 -16.22 -2.74 3.43
C ARG A 94 -15.90 -1.98 4.71
N ILE A 95 -15.42 -2.64 5.76
CA ILE A 95 -14.94 -1.97 7.00
C ILE A 95 -13.75 -1.05 6.67
N LEU A 96 -12.74 -1.56 5.96
CA LEU A 96 -11.59 -0.77 5.52
C LEU A 96 -12.01 0.43 4.64
N SER A 97 -12.97 0.24 3.73
CA SER A 97 -13.50 1.33 2.89
C SER A 97 -14.23 2.43 3.66
N LEU A 98 -14.74 2.15 4.87
CA LEU A 98 -15.28 3.19 5.77
C LEU A 98 -14.16 3.91 6.51
N GLU A 99 -13.17 3.16 7.01
CA GLU A 99 -12.00 3.69 7.74
C GLU A 99 -11.18 4.65 6.86
N ASP A 100 -10.90 4.26 5.61
CA ASP A 100 -10.20 5.06 4.59
C ASP A 100 -11.02 6.23 4.02
N SER A 101 -12.29 6.39 4.39
CA SER A 101 -13.17 7.43 3.81
C SER A 101 -12.71 8.84 4.21
N ARG A 102 -12.53 9.72 3.20
CA ARG A 102 -11.86 11.04 3.35
C ARG A 102 -12.77 12.25 3.17
N ASN A 103 -14.03 12.03 2.80
CA ASN A 103 -15.07 13.04 2.74
C ASN A 103 -16.44 12.39 2.98
N PHE A 104 -17.41 13.17 3.49
CA PHE A 104 -18.74 12.68 3.82
C PHE A 104 -19.42 11.89 2.68
N ILE A 105 -19.28 12.31 1.41
CA ILE A 105 -19.85 11.61 0.25
C ILE A 105 -19.29 10.18 0.15
N SER A 106 -17.97 10.02 0.27
CA SER A 106 -17.33 8.69 0.32
C SER A 106 -17.74 7.87 1.55
N THR A 107 -18.01 8.53 2.68
CA THR A 107 -18.48 7.88 3.90
C THR A 107 -19.92 7.37 3.77
N HIS A 108 -20.86 8.16 3.22
CA HIS A 108 -22.22 7.69 2.91
C HIS A 108 -22.22 6.51 1.94
N ILE A 109 -21.40 6.55 0.89
CA ILE A 109 -21.26 5.42 -0.06
C ILE A 109 -20.73 4.17 0.65
N ALA A 110 -19.75 4.30 1.54
CA ALA A 110 -19.26 3.18 2.35
C ALA A 110 -20.34 2.63 3.30
N ILE A 111 -21.13 3.50 3.93
CA ILE A 111 -22.27 3.13 4.80
C ILE A 111 -23.40 2.45 4.00
N GLU A 112 -23.70 2.91 2.79
CA GLU A 112 -24.69 2.26 1.91
C GLU A 112 -24.26 0.84 1.53
N GLU A 113 -22.98 0.65 1.18
CA GLU A 113 -22.42 -0.67 0.91
C GLU A 113 -22.37 -1.57 2.16
N LEU A 114 -22.02 -1.03 3.33
CA LEU A 114 -22.05 -1.76 4.60
C LEU A 114 -23.48 -2.21 4.98
N ARG A 115 -24.49 -1.38 4.73
CA ARG A 115 -25.91 -1.71 5.00
C ARG A 115 -26.45 -2.91 4.20
N LYS A 116 -25.74 -3.36 3.15
CA LYS A 116 -26.07 -4.56 2.37
C LYS A 116 -25.69 -5.86 3.12
N CYS A 117 -24.82 -5.78 4.13
CA CYS A 117 -24.50 -6.89 5.03
C CYS A 117 -25.26 -6.75 6.36
N SER A 118 -25.92 -7.82 6.80
CA SER A 118 -26.55 -7.91 8.13
C SER A 118 -25.72 -8.68 9.15
N ASP A 119 -24.93 -9.63 8.70
CA ASP A 119 -24.44 -10.73 9.54
C ASP A 119 -23.03 -10.41 10.04
N TRP A 120 -22.95 -9.47 10.98
CA TRP A 120 -21.71 -8.96 11.57
C TRP A 120 -21.31 -9.73 12.84
N THR A 121 -20.04 -10.13 12.96
CA THR A 121 -19.52 -10.70 14.22
C THR A 121 -19.29 -9.61 15.26
N GLU A 122 -19.20 -9.96 16.55
CA GLU A 122 -18.95 -8.97 17.61
C GLU A 122 -17.62 -8.21 17.41
N GLU A 123 -16.58 -8.86 16.88
CA GLU A 123 -15.31 -8.20 16.52
C GLU A 123 -15.44 -7.18 15.38
N GLU A 124 -16.34 -7.45 14.43
CA GLU A 124 -16.61 -6.55 13.30
C GLU A 124 -17.50 -5.38 13.72
N LYS A 125 -18.51 -5.63 14.58
CA LYS A 125 -19.29 -4.58 15.24
C LYS A 125 -18.38 -3.63 16.02
N GLU A 126 -17.46 -4.17 16.81
CA GLU A 126 -16.52 -3.36 17.59
C GLU A 126 -15.58 -2.53 16.71
N LYS A 127 -15.09 -3.07 15.59
CA LYS A 127 -14.33 -2.28 14.60
C LYS A 127 -15.18 -1.15 14.01
N LEU A 128 -16.45 -1.40 13.68
CA LEU A 128 -17.37 -0.38 13.16
C LEU A 128 -17.69 0.72 14.20
N PHE A 129 -17.82 0.37 15.49
CA PHE A 129 -17.97 1.35 16.58
C PHE A 129 -16.67 2.12 16.87
N ASN A 130 -15.50 1.47 16.74
CA ASN A 130 -14.22 2.13 16.88
C ASN A 130 -14.00 3.17 15.77
N ILE A 131 -14.26 2.81 14.51
CA ILE A 131 -14.23 3.75 13.36
C ILE A 131 -15.21 4.91 13.56
N ALA A 132 -16.40 4.64 14.11
CA ALA A 132 -17.41 5.68 14.40
C ALA A 132 -16.94 6.76 15.38
N VAL A 133 -16.05 6.40 16.32
CA VAL A 133 -15.52 7.31 17.35
C VAL A 133 -14.16 7.89 16.96
N SER A 134 -13.34 7.15 16.22
CA SER A 134 -11.98 7.58 15.83
C SER A 134 -11.94 8.40 14.54
N ASN A 135 -12.74 8.06 13.53
CA ASN A 135 -12.85 8.85 12.31
C ASN A 135 -13.82 10.02 12.57
N THR A 136 -13.25 11.21 12.78
CA THR A 136 -13.98 12.46 13.04
C THR A 136 -15.06 12.75 12.00
N GLN A 137 -14.90 12.33 10.74
CA GLN A 137 -15.92 12.53 9.71
C GLN A 137 -17.14 11.64 9.95
N VAL A 138 -16.92 10.35 10.24
CA VAL A 138 -17.99 9.39 10.59
C VAL A 138 -18.73 9.88 11.85
N PHE A 139 -17.98 10.33 12.87
CA PHE A 139 -18.55 10.85 14.11
C PHE A 139 -19.50 12.04 13.87
N TYR A 140 -19.08 13.02 13.06
CA TYR A 140 -19.93 14.19 12.75
C TYR A 140 -21.23 13.83 12.01
N ILE A 141 -21.23 12.79 11.17
CA ILE A 141 -22.43 12.35 10.43
C ILE A 141 -23.21 11.22 11.10
N LEU A 142 -22.90 10.85 12.35
CA LEU A 142 -23.64 9.80 13.08
C LEU A 142 -25.15 10.04 13.18
N ASN A 143 -25.58 11.29 13.06
CA ASN A 143 -26.99 11.67 13.10
C ASN A 143 -27.69 11.72 11.72
N ASP A 144 -26.98 11.52 10.62
CA ASP A 144 -27.57 11.51 9.28
C ASP A 144 -28.44 10.28 9.04
N SER A 145 -29.46 10.45 8.19
CA SER A 145 -30.61 9.55 8.10
C SER A 145 -30.28 8.10 7.71
N ASP A 146 -29.18 7.86 7.01
CA ASP A 146 -28.63 6.55 6.64
C ASP A 146 -27.65 6.00 7.69
N VAL A 147 -26.74 6.84 8.18
CA VAL A 147 -25.71 6.50 9.18
C VAL A 147 -26.34 6.16 10.53
N LYS A 148 -27.25 7.00 11.02
CA LYS A 148 -28.06 6.79 12.24
C LYS A 148 -28.85 5.48 12.19
N LYS A 149 -29.36 5.09 11.01
CA LYS A 149 -30.07 3.81 10.82
C LYS A 149 -29.12 2.61 10.79
N PHE A 150 -27.93 2.74 10.21
CA PHE A 150 -26.91 1.68 10.22
C PHE A 150 -26.44 1.39 11.65
N TYR A 151 -26.01 2.41 12.39
CA TYR A 151 -25.49 2.23 13.74
C TYR A 151 -26.56 1.81 14.75
N LYS A 152 -27.82 2.28 14.65
CA LYS A 152 -28.93 1.72 15.46
C LYS A 152 -29.10 0.21 15.23
N ARG A 153 -29.11 -0.25 13.97
CA ARG A 153 -29.24 -1.68 13.64
C ARG A 153 -28.08 -2.54 14.16
N LEU A 154 -26.86 -1.98 14.27
CA LEU A 154 -25.73 -2.65 14.92
C LEU A 154 -25.90 -2.78 16.44
N LEU A 155 -26.48 -1.77 17.09
CA LEU A 155 -26.73 -1.74 18.54
C LEU A 155 -27.92 -2.64 18.96
N GLU A 156 -28.95 -2.77 18.12
CA GLU A 156 -30.17 -3.56 18.36
C GLU A 156 -29.93 -5.05 18.70
N ASN A 157 -28.74 -5.60 18.43
CA ASN A 157 -28.40 -7.01 18.65
C ASN A 157 -27.02 -7.18 19.30
N HIS A 158 -26.69 -6.37 20.31
CA HIS A 158 -25.39 -6.42 21.00
C HIS A 158 -25.58 -6.57 22.52
N GLN A 159 -25.21 -7.73 23.07
CA GLN A 159 -25.53 -8.08 24.48
C GLN A 159 -24.67 -7.36 25.51
N ASN A 160 -23.48 -6.89 25.15
CA ASN A 160 -22.58 -6.12 26.00
C ASN A 160 -22.04 -4.93 25.22
N LEU A 161 -22.60 -3.74 25.44
CA LEU A 161 -22.17 -2.51 24.77
C LEU A 161 -20.75 -2.13 25.20
N SER A 162 -19.80 -2.12 24.26
CA SER A 162 -18.46 -1.56 24.49
C SER A 162 -18.50 -0.06 24.81
N GLU A 163 -17.40 0.49 25.35
CA GLU A 163 -17.30 1.93 25.64
C GLU A 163 -17.57 2.79 24.40
N ASN A 164 -17.17 2.32 23.21
CA ASN A 164 -17.38 3.03 21.96
C ASN A 164 -18.80 2.80 21.38
N ALA A 165 -19.38 1.62 21.56
CA ALA A 165 -20.81 1.40 21.28
C ALA A 165 -21.71 2.32 22.13
N GLN A 166 -21.36 2.53 23.42
CA GLN A 166 -22.05 3.46 24.32
C GLN A 166 -21.92 4.92 23.86
N LYS A 167 -20.72 5.36 23.45
CA LYS A 167 -20.52 6.73 22.88
C LYS A 167 -21.37 6.94 21.62
N VAL A 168 -21.40 5.97 20.71
CA VAL A 168 -22.20 6.03 19.48
C VAL A 168 -23.70 6.08 19.79
N MET A 169 -24.17 5.27 20.75
CA MET A 169 -25.57 5.31 21.22
C MET A 169 -25.93 6.70 21.77
N VAL A 170 -25.12 7.23 22.68
CA VAL A 170 -25.33 8.56 23.30
C VAL A 170 -25.34 9.68 22.25
N GLU A 171 -24.44 9.67 21.27
CA GLU A 171 -24.42 10.71 20.23
C GLU A 171 -25.63 10.64 19.29
N ILE A 172 -26.12 9.42 19.01
CA ILE A 172 -27.32 9.18 18.23
C ILE A 172 -28.61 9.55 18.98
N GLU A 173 -28.61 9.52 20.31
CA GLU A 173 -29.80 9.84 21.13
C GLU A 173 -29.92 11.32 21.51
N LYS A 174 -28.82 12.07 21.56
CA LYS A 174 -28.81 13.55 21.77
C LYS A 174 -29.63 14.35 20.76
N THR A 175 -29.94 13.77 19.60
CA THR A 175 -30.60 14.44 18.47
C THR A 175 -31.93 13.76 18.14
N ASN A 176 -32.78 13.63 19.16
CA ASN A 176 -34.20 13.24 19.09
C ASN A 176 -35.05 14.38 19.67
#